data_AF-A0A7S1T560-F1
#
_entry.id   AF-A0A7S1T560-F1
#
_cell.length_a   1.000
_cell.length_b   1.000
_cell.length_c   1.000
_cell.angle_alpha   90.00
_cell.angle_beta   90.00
_cell.angle_gamma   90.00
#
_symmetry.space_group_name_H-M   'P 1'
#
loop_
_entity.id
_entity.type
_entity.pdbx_description
1 polymer ?
#
loop_
_entity_poly.entity_id
_entity_poly.type
_entity_poly.pdbx_seq_one_letter_code
_entity_poly.pdbx_strand_id
1 'polypeptide(L)'
;RFKGPLIPGADVLLKNQNGIFVDHSDEANLPKDGGRVGIGAADFDNDGLIDVYLPSIGPKNQRLVDVIARNLGNGSFEMITNHGAIGNLTGDVTYPAGMQPF
;
A
#
# COMPACT_ATOMS: atom_id res chain seq x y z
N ARG A 1 18.73 11.83 5.80
CA ARG A 1 19.63 10.65 5.88
C ARG A 1 18.83 9.53 6.53
N PHE A 2 18.58 8.44 5.80
CA PHE A 2 17.91 7.24 6.30
C PHE A 2 18.69 6.66 7.51
N LYS A 3 17.99 6.36 8.61
CA LYS A 3 18.57 5.84 9.86
C LYS A 3 17.65 4.79 10.49
N GLY A 4 17.57 3.60 9.91
CA GLY A 4 16.86 2.47 10.52
C GLY A 4 17.11 1.18 9.75
N PRO A 5 16.98 0.00 10.38
CA PRO A 5 16.94 -1.25 9.63
C PRO A 5 15.63 -1.30 8.84
N LEU A 6 15.73 -1.45 7.52
CA LEU A 6 14.59 -1.85 6.71
C LEU A 6 14.15 -3.23 7.19
N ILE A 7 12.87 -3.41 7.50
CA ILE A 7 12.31 -4.77 7.62
C ILE A 7 12.41 -5.37 6.21
N PRO A 8 13.16 -6.46 6.00
CA PRO A 8 13.28 -7.05 4.68
C PRO A 8 11.88 -7.36 4.13
N GLY A 9 11.52 -6.71 3.02
CA GLY A 9 10.23 -6.86 2.37
C GLY A 9 9.23 -5.71 2.58
N ALA A 10 9.37 -4.86 3.60
CA ALA A 10 8.45 -3.75 3.83
C ALA A 10 8.58 -2.64 2.78
N ASP A 11 7.47 -1.98 2.44
CA ASP A 11 7.52 -0.79 1.59
C ASP A 11 8.05 0.41 2.36
N VAL A 12 8.60 1.35 1.60
CA VAL A 12 9.14 2.60 2.13
C VAL A 12 8.58 3.77 1.35
N LEU A 13 8.07 4.78 2.05
CA LEU A 13 7.75 6.08 1.47
C LEU A 13 8.87 7.07 1.76
N LEU A 14 9.58 7.51 0.72
CA LEU A 14 10.60 8.54 0.83
C LEU A 14 10.05 9.90 0.37
N LYS A 15 9.92 10.84 1.29
CA LYS A 15 9.54 12.22 0.99
C LYS A 15 10.76 13.03 0.59
N ASN A 16 10.72 13.66 -0.59
CA ASN A 16 11.74 14.62 -1.00
C ASN A 16 11.54 15.95 -0.27
N GLN A 17 12.53 16.34 0.53
CA GLN A 17 12.61 17.60 1.25
C GLN A 17 13.83 18.37 0.74
N ASN A 18 13.63 19.21 -0.28
CA ASN A 18 14.67 20.07 -0.86
C ASN A 18 15.92 19.30 -1.32
N GLY A 19 15.74 18.16 -2.00
CA GLY A 19 16.82 17.31 -2.48
C GLY A 19 17.29 16.26 -1.47
N ILE A 20 16.66 16.21 -0.28
CA ILE A 20 16.95 15.21 0.75
C ILE A 20 15.75 14.28 0.87
N PHE A 21 15.97 12.98 0.65
CA PHE A 21 14.95 11.96 0.90
C PHE A 21 14.95 11.56 2.38
N VAL A 22 13.76 11.63 2.98
CA VAL A 22 13.48 11.27 4.36
C VAL A 22 12.41 10.19 4.38
N ASP A 23 12.64 9.13 5.17
CA ASP A 23 11.65 8.09 5.40
C ASP A 23 10.44 8.68 6.14
N HIS A 24 9.26 8.44 5.58
CA HIS A 24 7.99 8.89 6.12
C HIS A 24 6.97 7.75 6.23
N SER A 25 7.45 6.49 6.20
CA SER A 25 6.59 5.31 6.11
C SER A 25 5.68 5.14 7.33
N ASP A 26 6.21 5.45 8.52
CA ASP A 26 5.47 5.35 9.78
C ASP A 26 4.39 6.43 9.89
N GLU A 27 4.72 7.68 9.54
CA GLU A 27 3.78 8.79 9.55
C GLU A 27 2.72 8.66 8.46
N ALA A 28 3.07 8.00 7.34
CA ALA A 28 2.18 7.79 6.22
C ALA A 28 1.21 6.61 6.40
N ASN A 29 1.31 5.86 7.51
CA ASN A 29 0.50 4.67 7.78
C ASN A 29 0.67 3.56 6.72
N LEU A 30 1.88 3.40 6.17
CA LEU A 30 2.13 2.34 5.20
C LEU A 30 2.18 0.94 5.86
N PRO A 31 1.73 -0.11 5.15
CA PRO A 31 1.83 -1.46 5.67
C PRO A 31 3.29 -1.94 5.73
N LYS A 32 3.62 -2.74 6.75
CA LYS A 32 4.99 -3.24 7.02
C LYS A 32 5.19 -4.72 6.70
N ASP A 33 4.18 -5.35 6.11
CA ASP A 33 4.10 -6.77 5.78
C ASP A 33 4.77 -7.14 4.44
N GLY A 34 5.01 -6.14 3.59
CA GLY A 34 5.67 -6.30 2.31
C GLY A 34 4.85 -7.03 1.26
N GLY A 35 5.55 -7.67 0.31
CA GLY A 35 4.92 -8.53 -0.69
C GLY A 35 4.28 -7.77 -1.85
N ARG A 36 4.61 -6.49 -2.06
CA ARG A 36 4.16 -5.73 -3.24
C ARG A 36 5.16 -5.83 -4.37
N VAL A 37 4.66 -5.90 -5.60
CA VAL A 37 5.47 -6.16 -6.81
C VAL A 37 5.48 -5.00 -7.80
N GLY A 38 4.80 -3.92 -7.48
CA GLY A 38 4.69 -2.75 -8.35
C GLY A 38 3.91 -1.63 -7.69
N ILE A 39 3.62 -0.60 -8.49
CA ILE A 39 2.85 0.57 -8.07
C ILE A 39 2.07 1.13 -9.26
N GLY A 40 0.84 1.57 -9.01
CA GLY A 40 0.04 2.42 -9.90
C GLY A 40 -0.41 3.66 -9.14
N ALA A 41 -0.59 4.79 -9.82
CA ALA A 41 -1.04 6.03 -9.21
C ALA A 41 -2.15 6.66 -10.05
N ALA A 42 -3.27 6.96 -9.40
CA ALA A 42 -4.45 7.58 -9.99
C ALA A 42 -5.33 8.14 -8.87
N ASP A 43 -6.26 9.02 -9.21
CA ASP A 43 -7.34 9.45 -8.31
C ASP A 43 -8.51 8.45 -8.48
N PHE A 44 -8.65 7.49 -7.55
CA PHE A 44 -9.61 6.39 -7.71
C PHE A 44 -11.01 6.72 -7.18
N ASP A 45 -11.12 7.66 -6.24
CA ASP A 45 -12.39 8.08 -5.63
C ASP A 45 -12.87 9.47 -6.10
N ASN A 46 -12.11 10.12 -6.98
CA ASN A 46 -12.40 11.41 -7.59
C ASN A 46 -12.50 12.54 -6.56
N ASP A 47 -11.66 12.50 -5.51
CA ASP A 47 -11.54 13.55 -4.50
C ASP A 47 -10.48 14.61 -4.84
N GLY A 48 -9.75 14.43 -5.95
CA GLY A 48 -8.69 15.32 -6.41
C GLY A 48 -7.31 15.04 -5.82
N LEU A 49 -7.17 14.00 -4.99
CA LEU A 49 -5.92 13.53 -4.42
C LEU A 49 -5.46 12.27 -5.17
N ILE A 50 -4.16 12.21 -5.49
CA ILE A 50 -3.61 11.01 -6.13
C ILE A 50 -3.40 9.93 -5.07
N ASP A 51 -4.07 8.80 -5.26
CA ASP A 51 -3.93 7.58 -4.49
C ASP A 51 -2.86 6.67 -5.11
N VAL A 52 -2.54 5.59 -4.38
CA VAL A 52 -1.55 4.60 -4.78
C VAL A 52 -2.13 3.20 -4.76
N TYR A 53 -2.16 2.54 -5.91
CA TYR A 53 -2.47 1.11 -6.03
C TYR A 53 -1.21 0.27 -5.86
N LEU A 54 -1.28 -0.69 -4.95
CA LEU A 54 -0.20 -1.57 -4.51
C LEU A 54 -0.58 -3.03 -4.82
N PRO A 55 -0.18 -3.58 -5.99
CA PRO A 55 -0.41 -4.98 -6.33
C PRO A 55 0.40 -5.89 -5.42
N SER A 56 -0.29 -6.83 -4.78
CA SER A 56 0.28 -7.79 -3.83
C SER A 56 0.62 -9.12 -4.51
N ILE A 57 1.66 -9.80 -4.06
CA ILE A 57 1.96 -11.19 -4.43
C ILE A 57 2.04 -12.05 -3.18
N GLY A 58 1.31 -13.17 -3.18
CA GLY A 58 1.35 -14.14 -2.09
C GLY A 58 2.28 -15.32 -2.38
N PRO A 59 2.47 -16.20 -1.38
CA PRO A 59 3.08 -17.51 -1.59
C PRO A 59 2.37 -18.33 -2.67
N LYS A 60 3.04 -19.39 -3.15
CA LYS A 60 2.48 -20.30 -4.15
C LYS A 60 1.09 -20.78 -3.71
N ASN A 61 0.10 -20.63 -4.60
CA ASN A 61 -1.33 -20.95 -4.39
C ASN A 61 -2.09 -20.07 -3.39
N GLN A 62 -1.55 -18.93 -2.96
CA GLN A 62 -2.25 -17.98 -2.09
C GLN A 62 -2.30 -16.60 -2.76
N ARG A 63 -3.50 -16.07 -3.02
CA ARG A 63 -3.69 -14.71 -3.52
C ARG A 63 -3.89 -13.77 -2.34
N LEU A 64 -2.97 -12.81 -2.20
CA LEU A 64 -3.18 -11.65 -1.34
C LEU A 64 -4.05 -10.65 -2.10
N VAL A 65 -4.95 -9.98 -1.39
CA VAL A 65 -5.65 -8.80 -1.93
C VAL A 65 -4.63 -7.72 -2.28
N ASP A 66 -4.90 -7.01 -3.37
CA ASP A 66 -4.20 -5.76 -3.63
C ASP A 66 -4.69 -4.69 -2.65
N VAL A 67 -3.92 -3.62 -2.52
CA VAL A 67 -4.24 -2.52 -1.60
C VAL A 67 -4.29 -1.24 -2.41
N ILE A 68 -5.30 -0.40 -2.19
CA ILE A 68 -5.26 1.01 -2.53
C ILE A 68 -4.91 1.78 -1.26
N ALA A 69 -3.78 2.47 -1.26
CA ALA A 69 -3.45 3.49 -0.29
C ALA A 69 -4.11 4.79 -0.75
N ARG A 70 -5.28 5.07 -0.18
CA ARG A 70 -6.07 6.29 -0.44
C ARG A 70 -5.46 7.47 0.27
N ASN A 71 -5.18 8.54 -0.46
CA ASN A 71 -4.49 9.71 0.04
C ASN A 71 -5.45 10.61 0.83
N LEU A 72 -5.11 10.93 2.08
CA LEU A 72 -5.96 11.77 2.94
C LEU A 72 -5.61 13.26 2.87
N GLY A 73 -4.66 13.65 2.02
CA GLY A 73 -4.27 15.05 1.77
C GLY A 73 -3.42 15.68 2.89
N ASN A 74 -3.22 14.96 4.00
CA ASN A 74 -2.43 15.40 5.16
C ASN A 74 -1.05 14.71 5.26
N GLY A 75 -0.67 13.95 4.22
CA GLY A 75 0.57 13.19 4.20
C GLY A 75 0.44 11.75 4.71
N SER A 76 -0.76 11.28 5.03
CA SER A 76 -1.03 9.88 5.36
C SER A 76 -2.03 9.23 4.41
N PHE A 77 -2.10 7.89 4.49
CA PHE A 77 -2.96 7.07 3.68
C PHE A 77 -3.91 6.21 4.50
N GLU A 78 -5.11 6.00 3.96
CA GLU A 78 -6.05 4.97 4.37
C GLU A 78 -5.87 3.73 3.48
N MET A 79 -5.80 2.53 4.06
CA MET A 79 -5.58 1.30 3.30
C MET A 79 -6.92 0.63 2.98
N ILE A 80 -7.20 0.48 1.69
CA ILE A 80 -8.45 -0.05 1.15
C ILE A 80 -8.16 -1.36 0.41
N THR A 81 -8.83 -2.44 0.79
CA THR A 81 -8.65 -3.78 0.18
C THR A 81 -9.85 -4.25 -0.63
N ASN A 82 -11.05 -3.71 -0.39
CA ASN A 82 -12.25 -4.03 -1.16
C ASN A 82 -12.54 -2.92 -2.19
N HIS A 83 -11.67 -2.82 -3.20
CA HIS A 83 -11.79 -1.84 -4.28
C HIS A 83 -12.41 -2.43 -5.56
N GLY A 84 -13.08 -3.58 -5.47
CA GLY A 84 -13.76 -4.24 -6.59
C GLY A 84 -12.83 -4.79 -7.69
N ALA A 85 -11.52 -4.52 -7.64
CA ALA A 85 -10.52 -5.11 -8.54
C ALA A 85 -10.05 -6.51 -8.07
N ILE A 86 -10.96 -7.24 -7.43
CA ILE A 86 -10.86 -8.67 -7.17
C ILE A 86 -11.49 -9.33 -8.40
N GLY A 87 -10.66 -9.82 -9.34
CA GLY A 87 -11.16 -10.66 -10.43
C GLY A 87 -11.90 -11.88 -9.86
N ASN A 88 -12.71 -12.58 -10.67
CA ASN A 88 -13.37 -13.84 -10.30
C ASN A 88 -12.33 -14.86 -9.77
N LEU A 89 -12.07 -14.81 -8.48
CA LEU A 89 -11.14 -15.66 -7.78
C LEU A 89 -11.98 -16.57 -6.90
N THR A 90 -12.26 -17.76 -7.42
CA THR A 90 -13.00 -18.82 -6.71
C THR A 90 -12.12 -19.53 -5.69
N GLY A 91 -11.29 -18.81 -4.92
CA GLY A 91 -10.33 -19.38 -3.97
C GLY A 91 -10.05 -18.45 -2.78
N ASP A 92 -9.35 -18.98 -1.78
CA ASP A 92 -9.07 -18.31 -0.49
C ASP A 92 -8.29 -16.99 -0.69
N VAL A 93 -9.03 -15.89 -0.77
CA VAL A 93 -8.49 -14.53 -0.73
C VAL A 93 -8.06 -14.24 0.70
N THR A 94 -6.78 -13.95 0.90
CA THR A 94 -6.26 -13.60 2.23
C THR A 94 -6.08 -12.08 2.35
N TYR A 95 -6.59 -11.52 3.44
CA TYR A 95 -6.40 -10.11 3.80
C TYR A 95 -5.14 -9.95 4.66
N PRO A 96 -4.35 -8.88 4.45
CA PRO A 96 -3.32 -8.45 5.38
C PRO A 96 -3.86 -8.33 6.81
N ALA A 97 -3.03 -8.67 7.79
CA ALA A 97 -3.40 -8.58 9.20
C ALA A 97 -3.86 -7.14 9.54
N GLY A 98 -5.08 -7.00 10.07
CA GLY A 98 -5.65 -5.72 10.46
C GLY A 98 -6.45 -5.00 9.36
N MET A 99 -6.53 -5.54 8.14
CA MET A 99 -7.39 -5.00 7.08
C MET A 99 -8.65 -5.86 6.93
N GLN A 100 -9.82 -5.28 7.17
CA GLN A 100 -11.11 -5.94 6.96
C GLN A 100 -11.68 -5.53 5.60
N PRO A 101 -12.40 -6.43 4.89
CA PRO A 101 -13.28 -5.99 3.81
C PRO A 101 -14.39 -5.08 4.37
N PHE A 102 -14.71 -3.99 3.67
CA PHE A 102 -15.94 -3.23 3.87
C PHE A 102 -17.09 -3.91 3.14
#